data_AF-A0A1Q5S4L3-F1
#
_entry.id   AF-A0A1Q5S4L3-F1
#
_cell.length_a   1.000
_cell.length_b   1.000
_cell.length_c   1.000
_cell.angle_alpha   90.00
_cell.angle_beta   90.00
_cell.angle_gamma   90.00
#
_symmetry.space_group_name_H-M   'P 1'
#
loop_
_entity.id
_entity.type
_entity.pdbx_description
1 polymer ?
#
loop_
_entity_poly.entity_id
_entity_poly.type
_entity_poly.pdbx_seq_one_letter_code
_entity_poly.pdbx_strand_id
1 'polypeptide(L)'
;MANRARMRGFATPKLSFAHRNHRGDLELCVPHRMALLPLSTLRRLARPDRCTAKPSAKIELPALSSVATILGWRFLIFDKTVLETIAAAHAVFTDESGYRLAELNEGPYVTGFLKALQAPAVRRAISADRDDDKPGEPMLLLAPAICFAGLWIRHQDSDKDFILPMDPNLLPAFHNVTPTEVLTALVRASIAVPTDSASAG
;
A
#
# COMPACT_ATOMS: atom_id res chain seq x y z
N MET A 1 -11.92 -29.39 13.50
CA MET A 1 -10.84 -28.47 13.94
C MET A 1 -11.19 -27.02 13.56
N ALA A 2 -12.22 -26.44 14.18
CA ALA A 2 -12.72 -25.11 13.81
C ALA A 2 -12.93 -24.26 15.07
N ASN A 3 -11.86 -23.71 15.65
CA ASN A 3 -12.00 -22.70 16.71
C ASN A 3 -10.74 -21.89 17.04
N ARG A 4 -9.76 -21.74 16.13
CA ARG A 4 -8.57 -20.90 16.37
C ARG A 4 -8.70 -19.46 15.85
N ALA A 5 -9.61 -19.17 14.92
CA ALA A 5 -9.82 -17.81 14.40
C ALA A 5 -10.74 -16.92 15.26
N ARG A 6 -11.35 -17.48 16.32
CA ARG A 6 -12.33 -16.76 17.18
C ARG A 6 -11.70 -16.09 18.40
N MET A 7 -10.39 -16.23 18.62
CA MET A 7 -9.72 -15.73 19.82
C MET A 7 -9.00 -14.41 19.54
N ARG A 8 -9.65 -13.29 19.88
CA ARG A 8 -9.17 -12.04 20.52
C ARG A 8 -7.81 -11.38 20.17
N GLY A 9 -6.82 -12.06 19.59
CA GLY A 9 -5.46 -11.55 19.39
C GLY A 9 -5.27 -10.61 18.19
N PHE A 10 -6.28 -10.47 17.32
CA PHE A 10 -6.24 -9.60 16.14
C PHE A 10 -7.26 -8.47 16.17
N ALA A 11 -8.02 -8.34 17.25
CA ALA A 11 -8.92 -7.20 17.42
C ALA A 11 -8.05 -6.06 17.95
N THR A 12 -7.67 -5.17 17.06
CA THR A 12 -6.80 -4.04 17.36
C THR A 12 -7.40 -3.19 18.51
N PRO A 13 -6.60 -2.58 19.41
CA PRO A 13 -7.10 -2.04 20.67
C PRO A 13 -8.22 -0.99 20.52
N LYS A 14 -8.08 -0.02 19.61
CA LYS A 14 -9.12 0.99 19.38
C LYS A 14 -10.40 0.34 18.86
N LEU A 15 -10.28 -0.57 17.89
CA LEU A 15 -11.42 -1.28 17.32
C LEU A 15 -12.13 -2.18 18.35
N SER A 16 -11.36 -2.87 19.19
CA SER A 16 -11.89 -3.69 20.28
C SER A 16 -12.70 -2.87 21.28
N PHE A 17 -12.19 -1.69 21.64
CA PHE A 17 -12.87 -0.77 22.54
C PHE A 17 -14.17 -0.26 21.90
N ALA A 18 -14.08 0.25 20.68
CA ALA A 18 -15.23 0.81 19.96
C ALA A 18 -16.33 -0.24 19.70
N HIS A 19 -15.94 -1.44 19.28
CA HIS A 19 -16.90 -2.52 19.06
C HIS A 19 -17.62 -2.97 20.34
N ARG A 20 -16.99 -2.88 21.51
CA ARG A 20 -17.63 -3.24 22.80
C ARG A 20 -18.59 -2.17 23.28
N ASN A 21 -18.22 -0.91 23.14
CA ASN A 21 -18.93 0.19 23.78
C ASN A 21 -19.96 0.86 22.86
N HIS A 22 -19.74 0.85 21.54
CA HIS A 22 -20.57 1.57 20.58
C HIS A 22 -20.46 0.97 19.16
N ARG A 23 -20.84 -0.32 19.03
CA ARG A 23 -20.78 -1.05 17.74
C ARG A 23 -21.54 -0.38 16.59
N GLY A 24 -22.64 0.30 16.89
CA GLY A 24 -23.46 1.01 15.88
C GLY A 24 -22.79 2.24 15.27
N ASP A 25 -21.70 2.70 15.89
CA ASP A 25 -21.02 3.95 15.54
C ASP A 25 -19.77 3.74 14.68
N LEU A 26 -19.52 2.49 14.26
CA LEU A 26 -18.43 2.15 13.34
C LEU A 26 -18.92 2.19 11.90
N GLU A 27 -18.16 2.88 11.04
CA GLU A 27 -18.45 3.01 9.62
C GLU A 27 -17.23 2.63 8.76
N LEU A 28 -17.48 1.92 7.66
CA LEU A 28 -16.47 1.71 6.62
C LEU A 28 -16.46 2.91 5.69
N CYS A 29 -15.30 3.51 5.51
CA CYS A 29 -15.13 4.66 4.63
C CYS A 29 -13.91 4.50 3.72
N VAL A 30 -13.84 5.36 2.70
CA VAL A 30 -12.69 5.50 1.80
C VAL A 30 -12.25 4.16 1.19
N PRO A 31 -13.08 3.52 0.36
CA PRO A 31 -12.67 2.32 -0.37
C PRO A 31 -11.49 2.66 -1.29
N HIS A 32 -10.40 1.90 -1.17
CA HIS A 32 -9.21 2.08 -2.01
C HIS A 32 -8.57 0.75 -2.34
N ARG A 33 -7.81 0.70 -3.44
CA ARG A 33 -7.08 -0.52 -3.82
C ARG A 33 -5.73 -0.61 -3.13
N MET A 34 -5.21 -1.82 -3.03
CA MET A 34 -3.83 -2.08 -2.61
C MET A 34 -2.99 -2.62 -3.76
N ALA A 35 -1.74 -2.16 -3.84
CA ALA A 35 -0.72 -2.65 -4.75
C ALA A 35 0.49 -3.15 -3.94
N LEU A 36 0.98 -4.35 -4.26
CA LEU A 36 2.11 -4.98 -3.60
C LEU A 36 3.30 -5.05 -4.55
N LEU A 37 4.49 -4.70 -4.05
CA LEU A 37 5.78 -4.98 -4.68
C LEU A 37 6.50 -6.08 -3.91
N PRO A 38 6.48 -7.33 -4.40
CA PRO A 38 7.18 -8.43 -3.75
C PRO A 38 8.70 -8.23 -3.78
N LEU A 39 9.38 -8.64 -2.69
CA LEU A 39 10.84 -8.59 -2.61
C LEU A 39 11.51 -9.39 -3.73
N SER A 40 10.94 -10.54 -4.10
CA SER A 40 11.43 -11.38 -5.19
C SER A 40 11.44 -10.64 -6.54
N THR A 41 10.38 -9.88 -6.82
CA THR A 41 10.29 -9.02 -8.01
C THR A 41 11.37 -7.94 -7.97
N LEU A 42 11.51 -7.22 -6.86
CA LEU A 42 12.54 -6.16 -6.72
C LEU A 42 13.97 -6.71 -6.89
N ARG A 43 14.27 -7.87 -6.29
CA ARG A 43 15.58 -8.52 -6.43
C ARG A 43 15.86 -9.03 -7.84
N ARG A 44 14.83 -9.46 -8.57
CA ARG A 44 14.97 -9.83 -9.99
C ARG A 44 15.34 -8.61 -10.83
N LEU A 45 14.73 -7.45 -10.56
CA LEU A 45 15.08 -6.19 -11.23
C LEU A 45 16.50 -5.73 -10.88
N ALA A 46 16.99 -5.99 -9.66
CA ALA A 46 18.36 -5.68 -9.26
C ALA A 46 19.43 -6.55 -9.96
N ARG A 47 19.04 -7.70 -10.52
CA ARG A 47 19.94 -8.65 -11.19
C ARG A 47 19.58 -8.68 -12.68
N PRO A 48 20.05 -7.72 -13.49
CA PRO A 48 19.95 -7.84 -14.94
C PRO A 48 20.58 -9.18 -15.37
N ASP A 49 19.92 -9.90 -16.27
CA ASP A 49 20.31 -11.24 -16.70
C ASP A 49 21.82 -11.33 -16.96
N ARG A 50 22.50 -12.20 -16.22
CA ARG A 50 23.95 -12.45 -16.37
C ARG A 50 24.29 -13.13 -17.70
N CYS A 51 23.30 -13.44 -18.54
CA CYS A 51 23.47 -14.16 -19.80
C CYS A 51 23.69 -13.27 -21.02
N THR A 52 23.54 -11.94 -20.92
CA THR A 52 23.81 -11.02 -22.05
C THR A 52 25.08 -10.21 -21.78
N ALA A 53 26.20 -10.72 -22.27
CA ALA A 53 27.52 -10.08 -22.24
C ALA A 53 27.60 -8.85 -23.17
N LYS A 54 26.80 -7.81 -22.92
CA LYS A 54 26.99 -6.48 -23.53
C LYS A 54 27.03 -5.40 -22.45
N PRO A 55 27.99 -4.46 -22.53
CA PRO A 55 28.16 -3.41 -21.55
C PRO A 55 26.97 -2.45 -21.53
N SER A 56 26.81 -1.81 -20.37
CA SER A 56 25.63 -1.06 -19.92
C SER A 56 25.04 -0.07 -20.92
N ALA A 57 23.97 -0.48 -21.59
CA ALA A 57 22.85 0.45 -21.77
C ALA A 57 22.25 0.70 -20.38
N LYS A 58 21.93 1.96 -20.07
CA LYS A 58 21.21 2.36 -18.86
C LYS A 58 20.06 1.37 -18.65
N ILE A 59 20.10 0.58 -17.57
CA ILE A 59 19.04 -0.42 -17.31
C ILE A 59 17.77 0.40 -17.07
N GLU A 60 16.91 0.45 -18.08
CA GLU A 60 15.60 1.07 -17.95
C GLU A 60 14.76 0.15 -17.07
N LEU A 61 14.33 0.69 -15.93
CA LEU A 61 13.39 -0.01 -15.07
C LEU A 61 12.02 -0.06 -15.75
N PRO A 62 11.29 -1.17 -15.61
CA PRO A 62 9.96 -1.29 -16.19
C PRO A 62 8.98 -0.35 -15.49
N ALA A 63 7.84 -0.09 -16.13
CA ALA A 63 6.75 0.66 -15.52
C ALA A 63 6.27 -0.01 -14.22
N LEU A 64 6.00 0.78 -13.18
CA LEU A 64 5.55 0.29 -11.86
C LEU A 64 4.32 -0.62 -11.96
N SER A 65 3.37 -0.27 -12.83
CA SER A 65 2.15 -1.03 -13.09
C SER A 65 2.39 -2.45 -13.62
N SER A 66 3.54 -2.71 -14.26
CA SER A 66 3.89 -4.03 -14.78
C SER A 66 4.51 -4.96 -13.73
N VAL A 67 4.96 -4.40 -12.60
CA VAL A 67 5.67 -5.15 -11.54
C VAL A 67 4.93 -5.17 -10.21
N ALA A 68 3.97 -4.27 -10.00
CA ALA A 68 3.11 -4.26 -8.83
C ALA A 68 1.89 -5.19 -9.01
N THR A 69 1.58 -5.98 -7.98
CA THR A 69 0.40 -6.86 -7.95
C THR A 69 -0.74 -6.18 -7.21
N ILE A 70 -1.90 -6.06 -7.86
CA ILE A 70 -3.10 -5.50 -7.20
C ILE A 70 -3.73 -6.59 -6.33
N LEU A 71 -3.81 -6.35 -5.02
CA LEU A 71 -4.25 -7.36 -4.05
C LEU A 71 -5.77 -7.38 -3.85
N GLY A 72 -6.44 -6.24 -3.97
CA GLY A 72 -7.86 -6.13 -3.67
C GLY A 72 -8.25 -4.77 -3.11
N TRP A 73 -9.35 -4.76 -2.34
CA TRP A 73 -9.97 -3.58 -1.78
C TRP A 73 -9.72 -3.46 -0.28
N ARG A 74 -9.43 -2.24 0.17
CA ARG A 74 -9.22 -1.92 1.57
C ARG A 74 -10.13 -0.76 1.96
N PHE A 75 -10.59 -0.80 3.20
CA PHE A 75 -11.48 0.18 3.80
C PHE A 75 -10.84 0.76 5.05
N LEU A 76 -11.06 2.04 5.27
CA LEU A 76 -10.81 2.66 6.56
C LEU A 76 -12.01 2.43 7.47
N ILE A 77 -11.77 2.31 8.77
CA ILE A 77 -12.81 2.18 9.79
C ILE A 77 -12.85 3.48 10.58
N PHE A 78 -13.95 4.21 10.44
CA PHE A 78 -14.23 5.46 11.14
C PHE A 78 -15.09 5.19 12.36
N ASP A 79 -14.75 5.88 13.45
CA ASP A 79 -15.49 5.86 14.71
C ASP A 79 -16.21 7.19 14.88
N LYS A 80 -17.55 7.16 14.83
CA LYS A 80 -18.39 8.35 14.94
C LYS A 80 -18.37 8.99 16.32
N THR A 81 -17.98 8.24 17.35
CA THR A 81 -17.93 8.76 18.73
C THR A 81 -16.75 9.71 18.92
N VAL A 82 -15.59 9.35 18.36
CA VAL A 82 -14.36 10.17 18.45
C VAL A 82 -14.05 10.94 17.17
N LEU A 83 -14.89 10.78 16.13
CA LEU A 83 -14.75 11.40 14.82
C LEU A 83 -13.37 11.18 14.18
N GLU A 84 -12.82 9.97 14.32
CA GLU A 84 -11.49 9.59 13.85
C GLU A 84 -11.54 8.28 13.04
N THR A 85 -10.69 8.14 12.04
CA THR A 85 -10.35 6.80 11.52
C THR A 85 -9.46 6.09 12.51
N ILE A 86 -9.94 4.98 13.04
CA ILE A 86 -9.26 4.23 14.10
C ILE A 86 -8.49 3.03 13.56
N ALA A 87 -8.90 2.44 12.43
CA ALA A 87 -8.34 1.22 11.89
C ALA A 87 -8.55 1.12 10.36
N ALA A 88 -8.07 0.04 9.76
CA ALA A 88 -8.35 -0.33 8.39
C ALA A 88 -8.55 -1.84 8.25
N ALA A 89 -9.25 -2.26 7.20
CA ALA A 89 -9.58 -3.66 6.91
C ALA A 89 -9.44 -3.98 5.42
N HIS A 90 -8.94 -5.17 5.11
CA HIS A 90 -8.88 -5.71 3.76
C HIS A 90 -10.17 -6.50 3.48
N ALA A 91 -10.80 -6.27 2.33
CA ALA A 91 -11.84 -7.14 1.80
C ALA A 91 -11.22 -8.32 1.06
N VAL A 92 -11.36 -9.51 1.63
CA VAL A 92 -10.84 -10.77 1.10
C VAL A 92 -12.00 -11.60 0.58
N PHE A 93 -11.86 -12.14 -0.63
CA PHE A 93 -12.82 -13.07 -1.18
C PHE A 93 -12.63 -14.45 -0.54
N THR A 94 -13.74 -15.07 -0.13
CA THR A 94 -13.71 -16.36 0.57
C THR A 94 -14.33 -17.47 -0.28
N ASP A 95 -13.93 -18.71 -0.01
CA ASP A 95 -14.38 -19.92 -0.72
C ASP A 95 -15.90 -20.12 -0.67
N GLU A 96 -16.58 -19.47 0.29
CA GLU A 96 -18.04 -19.45 0.42
C GLU A 96 -18.73 -18.43 -0.52
N SER A 97 -18.05 -17.98 -1.59
CA SER A 97 -18.58 -17.05 -2.60
C SER A 97 -19.01 -15.68 -2.04
N GLY A 98 -18.28 -15.19 -1.03
CA GLY A 98 -18.56 -13.91 -0.38
C GLY A 98 -17.30 -13.15 0.01
N TYR A 99 -17.42 -11.83 0.13
CA TYR A 99 -16.36 -10.97 0.69
C TYR A 99 -16.45 -10.94 2.21
N ARG A 100 -15.30 -11.05 2.88
CA ARG A 100 -15.17 -10.82 4.32
C ARG A 100 -14.09 -9.77 4.58
N LEU A 101 -14.27 -9.02 5.66
CA LEU A 101 -13.21 -8.15 6.17
C LEU A 101 -12.21 -8.96 6.98
N ALA A 102 -10.94 -8.79 6.66
CA ALA A 102 -9.81 -9.44 7.30
C ALA A 102 -8.62 -8.46 7.43
N GLU A 103 -7.52 -8.94 8.00
CA GLU A 103 -6.25 -8.18 8.12
C GLU A 103 -6.43 -6.79 8.73
N LEU A 104 -7.17 -6.76 9.84
CA LEU A 104 -7.41 -5.54 10.62
C LEU A 104 -6.11 -4.99 11.17
N ASN A 105 -5.85 -3.71 10.93
CA ASN A 105 -4.68 -3.04 11.46
C ASN A 105 -4.95 -1.59 11.88
N GLU A 106 -4.14 -1.12 12.83
CA GLU A 106 -4.11 0.24 13.34
C GLU A 106 -2.72 0.83 13.14
N GLY A 107 -2.55 2.07 13.60
CA GLY A 107 -1.24 2.68 13.78
C GLY A 107 -0.83 3.63 12.64
N PRO A 108 0.48 3.97 12.57
CA PRO A 108 0.98 5.06 11.73
C PRO A 108 0.67 4.94 10.24
N TYR A 109 0.48 3.72 9.72
CA TYR A 109 0.11 3.53 8.32
C TYR A 109 -1.32 3.95 8.01
N VAL A 110 -2.25 3.80 8.96
CA VAL A 110 -3.65 4.26 8.80
C VAL A 110 -3.70 5.78 8.80
N THR A 111 -3.01 6.42 9.76
CA THR A 111 -2.95 7.88 9.86
C THR A 111 -2.14 8.50 8.72
N GLY A 112 -1.03 7.87 8.32
CA GLY A 112 -0.21 8.25 7.18
C GLY A 112 -0.99 8.22 5.87
N PHE A 113 -1.83 7.19 5.65
CA PHE A 113 -2.67 7.11 4.46
C PHE A 113 -3.71 8.24 4.39
N LEU A 114 -4.39 8.55 5.51
CA LEU A 114 -5.30 9.70 5.57
C LEU A 114 -4.58 11.01 5.28
N LYS A 115 -3.41 11.23 5.89
CA LYS A 115 -2.61 12.43 5.65
C LYS A 115 -2.20 12.55 4.17
N ALA A 116 -1.84 11.44 3.53
CA ALA A 116 -1.53 11.42 2.11
C ALA A 116 -2.75 11.76 1.25
N LEU A 117 -3.93 11.22 1.57
CA LEU A 117 -5.20 11.57 0.88
C LEU A 117 -5.56 13.05 1.00
N GLN A 118 -5.22 13.68 2.12
CA GLN A 118 -5.47 15.10 2.36
C GLN A 118 -4.46 16.01 1.65
N ALA A 119 -3.37 15.47 1.10
CA ALA A 119 -2.36 16.27 0.42
C ALA A 119 -2.96 17.03 -0.78
N PRO A 120 -2.63 18.33 -0.98
CA PRO A 120 -3.24 19.14 -2.02
C PRO A 120 -3.08 18.57 -3.45
N ALA A 121 -1.95 17.93 -3.74
CA ALA A 121 -1.74 17.27 -5.04
C ALA A 121 -2.69 16.08 -5.23
N VAL A 122 -2.84 15.24 -4.20
CA VAL A 122 -3.74 14.09 -4.22
C VAL A 122 -5.19 14.51 -4.33
N ARG A 123 -5.65 15.44 -3.49
CA ARG A 123 -7.03 15.96 -3.54
C ARG A 123 -7.40 16.50 -4.92
N ARG A 124 -6.46 17.19 -5.58
CA ARG A 124 -6.66 17.66 -6.96
C ARG A 124 -6.70 16.53 -7.97
N ALA A 125 -5.84 15.52 -7.81
CA ALA A 125 -5.74 14.42 -8.76
C ALA A 125 -6.94 13.46 -8.70
N ILE A 126 -7.58 13.31 -7.54
CA ILE A 126 -8.75 12.43 -7.35
C ILE A 126 -10.10 13.16 -7.45
N SER A 127 -10.10 14.49 -7.57
CA SER A 127 -11.35 15.25 -7.75
C SER A 127 -11.85 15.13 -9.18
N ALA A 128 -13.16 14.99 -9.34
CA ALA A 128 -13.85 14.94 -10.63
C ALA A 128 -14.11 16.34 -11.23
N ASP A 129 -13.79 17.43 -10.51
CA ASP A 129 -14.09 18.82 -10.90
C ASP A 129 -13.18 19.37 -12.02
N ARG A 130 -12.52 18.52 -12.82
CA ARG A 130 -11.70 18.94 -13.95
C ARG A 130 -12.35 18.49 -15.25
N ASP A 131 -12.65 19.47 -16.10
CA ASP A 131 -13.46 19.32 -17.32
C ASP A 131 -12.91 18.35 -18.38
N ASP A 132 -11.66 17.87 -18.31
CA ASP A 132 -11.06 17.05 -19.37
C ASP A 132 -10.24 15.81 -18.93
N ASP A 133 -9.91 15.65 -17.64
CA ASP A 133 -9.08 14.53 -17.17
C ASP A 133 -9.86 13.63 -16.21
N LYS A 134 -9.88 12.32 -16.51
CA LYS A 134 -10.46 11.34 -15.58
C LYS A 134 -9.70 11.36 -14.25
N PRO A 135 -10.42 11.25 -13.11
CA PRO A 135 -9.79 11.26 -11.80
C PRO A 135 -8.79 10.12 -11.68
N GLY A 136 -7.67 10.41 -11.04
CA GLY A 136 -6.68 9.41 -10.67
C GLY A 136 -7.24 8.42 -9.67
N GLU A 137 -6.83 7.17 -9.78
CA GLU A 137 -7.19 6.11 -8.85
C GLU A 137 -6.19 6.06 -7.69
N PRO A 138 -6.63 6.30 -6.44
CA PRO A 138 -5.76 6.17 -5.28
C PRO A 138 -5.55 4.70 -4.88
N MET A 139 -4.29 4.31 -4.73
CA MET A 139 -3.88 2.96 -4.35
C MET A 139 -2.83 2.99 -3.25
N LEU A 140 -2.99 2.16 -2.22
CA LEU A 140 -1.95 1.93 -1.21
C LEU A 140 -0.87 1.02 -1.80
N LEU A 141 0.30 1.56 -2.10
CA LEU A 141 1.48 0.83 -2.58
C LEU A 141 2.31 0.35 -1.39
N LEU A 142 2.61 -0.94 -1.34
CA LEU A 142 3.33 -1.59 -0.25
C LEU A 142 4.54 -2.36 -0.78
N ALA A 143 5.68 -2.22 -0.12
CA ALA A 143 6.81 -3.16 -0.24
C ALA A 143 7.24 -3.61 1.18
N PRO A 144 6.51 -4.56 1.80
CA PRO A 144 6.63 -4.86 3.23
C PRO A 144 8.05 -5.29 3.66
N ALA A 145 8.75 -6.06 2.82
CA ALA A 145 10.10 -6.53 3.11
C ALA A 145 11.15 -5.40 3.24
N ILE A 146 10.80 -4.19 2.80
CA ILE A 146 11.64 -2.99 2.85
C ILE A 146 10.95 -1.90 3.68
N CYS A 147 9.90 -2.26 4.45
CA CYS A 147 9.14 -1.36 5.30
C CYS A 147 8.56 -0.12 4.59
N PHE A 148 8.37 -0.17 3.27
CA PHE A 148 7.87 0.96 2.50
C PHE A 148 6.34 0.92 2.35
N ALA A 149 5.72 2.08 2.53
CA ALA A 149 4.34 2.35 2.16
C ALA A 149 4.21 3.71 1.48
N GLY A 150 3.39 3.79 0.44
CA GLY A 150 3.11 5.04 -0.27
C GLY A 150 1.69 5.07 -0.84
N LEU A 151 1.18 6.26 -1.10
CA LEU A 151 -0.07 6.46 -1.82
C LEU A 151 0.26 6.69 -3.30
N TRP A 152 -0.02 5.71 -4.13
CA TRP A 152 0.12 5.82 -5.58
C TRP A 152 -1.18 6.36 -6.17
N ILE A 153 -1.08 7.48 -6.88
CA ILE A 153 -2.17 8.01 -7.69
C ILE A 153 -1.91 7.57 -9.13
N ARG A 154 -2.76 6.65 -9.60
CA ARG A 154 -2.65 6.07 -10.93
C ARG A 154 -3.62 6.77 -11.89
N HIS A 155 -3.10 7.33 -12.96
CA HIS A 155 -3.88 7.90 -14.05
C HIS A 155 -3.99 6.92 -15.22
N GLN A 156 -4.85 7.26 -16.19
CA GLN A 156 -4.90 6.50 -17.46
C GLN A 156 -3.63 6.71 -18.27
N ASP A 157 -3.09 7.92 -18.22
CA ASP A 157 -1.78 8.29 -18.74
C ASP A 157 -0.73 8.07 -17.65
N SER A 158 0.13 7.06 -17.82
CA SER A 158 1.13 6.67 -16.82
C SER A 158 2.18 7.73 -16.56
N ASP A 159 2.36 8.70 -17.46
CA ASP A 159 3.34 9.78 -17.28
C ASP A 159 2.86 10.80 -16.24
N LYS A 160 1.55 10.79 -15.93
CA LYS A 160 0.96 11.61 -14.87
C LYS A 160 1.01 10.92 -13.50
N ASP A 161 1.35 9.62 -13.43
CA ASP A 161 1.40 8.87 -12.18
C ASP A 161 2.39 9.49 -11.20
N PHE A 162 2.00 9.51 -9.92
CA PHE A 162 2.89 9.90 -8.85
C PHE A 162 2.60 9.11 -7.58
N ILE A 163 3.60 9.05 -6.70
CA ILE A 163 3.49 8.39 -5.40
C ILE A 163 3.81 9.40 -4.31
N LEU A 164 3.09 9.34 -3.19
CA LEU A 164 3.44 10.00 -1.94
C LEU A 164 3.94 8.95 -0.94
N PRO A 165 5.25 8.85 -0.67
CA PRO A 165 5.79 8.02 0.39
C PRO A 165 5.19 8.46 1.73
N MET A 166 4.83 7.51 2.60
CA MET A 166 4.24 7.82 3.91
C MET A 166 5.28 7.93 5.02
N ASP A 167 6.52 7.49 4.75
CA ASP A 167 7.64 7.53 5.67
C ASP A 167 8.90 8.07 4.99
N PRO A 168 9.84 8.68 5.75
CA PRO A 168 11.02 9.34 5.18
C PRO A 168 12.23 8.41 4.99
N ASN A 169 12.15 7.10 5.27
CA ASN A 169 13.33 6.23 5.34
C ASN A 169 14.03 6.04 4.00
N LEU A 170 13.26 6.01 2.89
CA LEU A 170 13.80 5.79 1.55
C LEU A 170 13.67 7.02 0.65
N LEU A 171 12.59 7.79 0.83
CA LEU A 171 12.21 8.94 0.01
C LEU A 171 11.54 9.98 0.89
N PRO A 172 11.54 11.28 0.51
CA PRO A 172 10.89 12.31 1.31
C PRO A 172 9.40 12.02 1.52
N ALA A 173 8.99 11.90 2.78
CA ALA A 173 7.59 11.63 3.14
C ALA A 173 6.66 12.75 2.64
N PHE A 174 5.51 12.39 2.09
CA PHE A 174 4.46 13.28 1.61
C PHE A 174 4.90 14.25 0.49
N HIS A 175 5.95 13.89 -0.25
CA HIS A 175 6.36 14.59 -1.46
C HIS A 175 6.01 13.75 -2.69
N ASN A 176 5.60 14.41 -3.77
CA ASN A 176 5.37 13.73 -5.04
C ASN A 176 6.70 13.20 -5.56
N VAL A 177 6.76 11.89 -5.79
CA VAL A 177 7.87 11.22 -6.46
C VAL A 177 7.33 10.44 -7.65
N THR A 178 8.15 10.30 -8.67
CA THR A 178 7.79 9.54 -9.87
C THR A 178 7.83 8.04 -9.59
N PRO A 179 7.06 7.22 -10.33
CA PRO A 179 7.14 5.76 -10.25
C PRO A 179 8.57 5.22 -10.44
N THR A 180 9.35 5.83 -11.33
CA THR A 180 10.73 5.43 -11.62
C THR A 180 11.67 5.70 -10.44
N GLU A 181 11.54 6.85 -9.76
CA GLU A 181 12.31 7.17 -8.56
C GLU A 181 12.00 6.20 -7.43
N VAL A 182 10.71 5.90 -7.20
CA VAL A 182 10.27 4.91 -6.22
C VAL A 182 10.86 3.55 -6.52
N LEU A 183 10.70 3.06 -7.74
CA LEU A 183 11.18 1.74 -8.11
C LEU A 183 12.71 1.65 -7.99
N THR A 184 13.42 2.71 -8.35
CA THR A 184 14.88 2.79 -8.17
C THR A 184 15.29 2.68 -6.70
N ALA A 185 14.63 3.44 -5.81
CA ALA A 185 14.91 3.40 -4.37
C ALA A 185 14.62 2.01 -3.78
N LEU A 186 13.48 1.41 -4.13
CA LEU A 186 13.07 0.09 -3.64
C LEU A 186 13.97 -1.03 -4.15
N VAL A 187 14.37 -1.00 -5.43
CA VAL A 187 15.31 -1.97 -6.00
C VAL A 187 16.65 -1.91 -5.27
N ARG A 188 17.19 -0.71 -5.02
CA ARG A 188 18.44 -0.54 -4.25
C ARG A 188 18.30 -1.09 -2.83
N ALA A 189 17.24 -0.74 -2.13
CA ALA A 189 17.00 -1.18 -0.76
C ALA A 189 16.77 -2.70 -0.67
N SER A 190 16.24 -3.34 -1.71
CA SER A 190 15.99 -4.79 -1.75
C SER A 190 17.26 -5.66 -1.64
N ILE A 191 18.42 -5.08 -1.98
CA ILE A 191 19.72 -5.74 -1.94
C ILE A 191 20.19 -5.91 -0.48
N ALA A 192 19.82 -4.97 0.40
CA ALA A 192 20.21 -4.97 1.80
C ALA A 192 19.33 -5.87 2.68
N VAL A 193 18.17 -6.31 2.18
CA VAL A 193 17.29 -7.23 2.92
C VAL A 193 18.01 -8.58 3.05
N PRO A 194 18.16 -9.16 4.26
CA PRO A 194 18.76 -10.47 4.43
C PRO A 194 18.04 -11.57 3.62
N THR A 195 18.78 -12.60 3.23
CA THR A 195 18.20 -13.87 2.78
C THR A 195 18.30 -14.86 3.94
N ASP A 196 17.20 -15.54 4.30
CA ASP A 196 17.15 -16.53 5.38
C ASP A 196 18.13 -17.72 5.22
N SER A 197 18.94 -17.73 4.17
CA SER A 197 20.01 -18.69 3.90
C SER A 197 21.26 -18.55 4.80
N ALA A 198 21.30 -17.60 5.74
CA ALA A 198 22.51 -17.25 6.48
C ALA A 198 22.34 -17.20 8.01
N SER A 199 21.61 -18.14 8.62
CA SER A 199 21.82 -18.52 10.03
C SER A 199 21.00 -19.77 10.41
N ALA A 200 21.45 -20.92 9.96
CA ALA A 200 21.10 -22.21 10.57
C ALA A 200 22.37 -23.06 10.53
N GLY A 201 23.34 -22.68 11.37
CA GLY A 201 24.56 -23.42 11.66
C GLY A 201 24.68 -23.61 13.15
#